data_AF-A0A9X2CNI0-F1
#
_entry.id   AF-A0A9X2CNI0-F1
#
_cell.length_a   1.000
_cell.length_b   1.000
_cell.length_c   1.000
_cell.angle_alpha   90.00
_cell.angle_beta   90.00
_cell.angle_gamma   90.00
#
_symmetry.space_group_name_H-M   'P 1'
#
loop_
_entity.id
_entity.type
_entity.pdbx_description
1 polymer ?
#
loop_
_entity_poly.entity_id
_entity_poly.type
_entity_poly.pdbx_seq_one_letter_code
_entity_poly.pdbx_strand_id
1 'polypeptide(L)'
;MALESPCYDYVEQNRLKRLVEEGKIKTYSLEGDFFKFSCKESIKFNGLHIMDFAAIYYCKTINGCLVERNDVIKECASTNGVNALSVDEILSSIVKEKKYMEFIKAL
;
A
#
# COMPACT_ATOMS: atom_id res chain seq x y z
N MET A 1 8.31 11.30 -11.04
CA MET A 1 7.22 10.36 -11.37
C MET A 1 5.91 11.06 -11.10
N ALA A 2 5.04 11.18 -12.10
CA ALA A 2 3.69 11.69 -11.90
C ALA A 2 2.83 10.57 -11.32
N LEU A 3 2.09 10.86 -10.25
CA LEU A 3 1.03 9.97 -9.77
C LEU A 3 -0.14 10.06 -10.75
N GLU A 4 -0.13 9.23 -11.79
CA GLU A 4 -1.24 9.07 -12.72
C GLU A 4 -2.14 7.95 -12.21
N SER A 5 -2.87 8.23 -11.13
CA SER A 5 -3.88 7.31 -10.61
C SER A 5 -5.26 7.96 -10.73
N PRO A 6 -6.23 7.32 -11.42
CA PRO A 6 -7.60 7.82 -11.49
C PRO A 6 -8.33 7.75 -10.14
N CYS A 7 -7.70 7.19 -9.11
CA CYS A 7 -8.24 7.09 -7.76
C CYS A 7 -8.24 8.44 -7.00
N TYR A 8 -7.50 9.43 -7.50
CA TYR A 8 -7.40 10.75 -6.90
C TYR A 8 -7.92 11.80 -7.87
N ASP A 9 -8.65 12.78 -7.37
CA ASP A 9 -9.02 13.94 -8.18
C ASP A 9 -7.81 14.82 -8.51
N TYR A 10 -7.97 15.78 -9.41
CA TYR A 10 -6.88 16.65 -9.84
C TYR A 10 -6.23 17.44 -8.69
N VAL A 11 -7.01 17.83 -7.68
CA VAL A 11 -6.51 18.59 -6.52
C VAL A 11 -5.65 17.67 -5.64
N GLU A 12 -6.14 16.48 -5.35
CA GLU A 12 -5.42 15.46 -4.58
C GLU A 12 -4.15 14.98 -5.28
N GLN A 13 -4.19 14.76 -6.59
CA GLN A 13 -3.02 14.41 -7.39
C GLN A 13 -1.93 15.46 -7.28
N ASN A 14 -2.28 16.75 -7.43
CA ASN A 14 -1.32 17.85 -7.33
C ASN A 14 -0.76 17.99 -5.92
N ARG A 15 -1.58 17.80 -4.90
CA ARG A 15 -1.14 17.79 -3.51
C ARG A 15 -0.13 16.66 -3.27
N LEU A 16 -0.43 15.45 -3.71
CA LEU A 16 0.47 14.30 -3.54
C LEU A 16 1.77 14.50 -4.32
N LYS A 17 1.72 15.00 -5.56
CA LYS A 17 2.91 15.35 -6.36
C LYS A 17 3.82 16.33 -5.61
N ARG A 18 3.26 17.41 -5.04
CA ARG A 18 4.04 18.35 -4.22
C ARG A 18 4.70 17.68 -3.02
N LEU A 19 3.98 16.82 -2.30
CA LEU A 19 4.55 16.11 -1.14
C LEU A 19 5.70 15.18 -1.54
N VAL A 20 5.65 14.60 -2.73
CA VAL A 20 6.75 13.79 -3.29
C VAL A 20 7.93 14.67 -3.70
N GLU A 21 7.68 15.78 -4.41
CA GLU A 21 8.70 16.75 -4.84
C GLU A 21 9.44 17.38 -3.64
N GLU A 22 8.71 17.67 -2.57
CA GLU A 22 9.25 18.18 -1.30
C GLU A 22 9.95 17.09 -0.47
N GLY A 23 9.98 15.83 -0.93
CA GLY A 23 10.60 14.70 -0.23
C GLY A 23 9.90 14.29 1.07
N LYS A 24 8.69 14.83 1.34
CA LYS A 24 7.88 14.49 2.52
C LYS A 24 7.26 13.09 2.41
N ILE A 25 7.02 12.63 1.19
CA ILE A 25 6.57 11.27 0.89
C ILE A 25 7.56 10.67 -0.12
N LYS A 26 8.04 9.46 0.16
CA LYS A 26 8.81 8.68 -0.81
C LYS A 26 7.86 7.74 -1.54
N THR A 27 7.88 7.77 -2.86
CA THR A 27 7.13 6.84 -3.70
C THR A 27 8.08 6.06 -4.60
N TYR A 28 7.69 4.84 -4.94
CA TYR A 28 8.39 4.00 -5.91
C TYR A 28 7.37 3.57 -6.96
N SER A 29 7.69 3.76 -8.24
CA SER A 29 6.85 3.21 -9.31
C SER A 29 7.18 1.74 -9.54
N LEU A 30 6.14 0.93 -9.66
CA LEU A 30 6.24 -0.48 -10.04
C LEU A 30 6.18 -0.68 -11.56
N GLU A 31 6.06 0.39 -12.36
CA GLU A 31 5.89 0.33 -13.82
C GLU A 31 7.03 -0.45 -14.51
N GLY A 32 8.28 -0.23 -14.10
CA GLY A 32 9.45 -0.93 -14.65
C GLY A 32 9.59 -2.39 -14.19
N ASP A 33 9.00 -2.74 -13.04
CA ASP A 33 9.02 -4.11 -12.52
C ASP A 33 7.78 -4.91 -12.95
N PHE A 34 6.75 -4.25 -13.50
CA PHE A 34 5.46 -4.85 -13.84
C PHE A 34 5.56 -6.11 -14.72
N PHE A 35 6.54 -6.15 -15.62
CA PHE A 35 6.80 -7.29 -16.50
C PHE A 35 7.31 -8.55 -15.75
N LYS A 36 7.86 -8.42 -14.55
CA LYS A 36 8.23 -9.58 -13.72
C LYS A 36 7.02 -10.24 -13.07
N PHE A 37 5.91 -9.51 -12.94
CA PHE A 37 4.68 -10.01 -12.31
C PHE A 37 3.78 -10.77 -13.30
N SER A 38 3.98 -10.62 -14.61
CA SER A 38 3.11 -11.19 -15.64
C SER A 38 3.40 -12.65 -16.01
N CYS A 39 4.36 -13.33 -15.38
CA CYS A 39 4.73 -14.70 -15.75
C CYS A 39 5.13 -15.55 -14.53
N LYS A 40 4.18 -16.33 -13.99
CA LYS A 40 4.30 -17.80 -13.84
C LYS A 40 3.12 -18.50 -13.19
N GLU A 41 2.28 -17.81 -12.41
CA GLU A 41 1.10 -18.43 -11.80
C GLU A 41 -0.06 -17.44 -11.84
N SER A 42 -1.07 -17.74 -12.66
CA SER A 42 -2.31 -16.97 -12.67
C SER A 42 -3.07 -17.27 -11.39
N ILE A 43 -2.86 -16.45 -10.37
CA ILE A 43 -3.68 -16.47 -9.16
C ILE A 43 -5.10 -16.12 -9.62
N LYS A 44 -5.95 -17.13 -9.82
CA LYS A 44 -7.36 -16.94 -10.14
C LYS A 44 -8.09 -16.54 -8.87
N PHE A 45 -8.17 -15.25 -8.63
CA PHE A 45 -9.06 -14.68 -7.62
C PHE A 45 -10.11 -13.83 -8.35
N ASN A 46 -11.36 -14.26 -8.31
CA ASN A 46 -12.46 -13.54 -8.95
C ASN A 46 -12.63 -12.18 -8.26
N GLY A 47 -12.63 -11.10 -9.05
CA GLY A 47 -12.84 -9.73 -8.56
C GLY A 47 -11.58 -8.93 -8.24
N LEU A 48 -10.38 -9.49 -8.43
CA LEU A 48 -9.12 -8.73 -8.32
C LEU A 48 -8.60 -8.26 -9.68
N HIS A 49 -8.12 -7.02 -9.73
CA HIS A 49 -7.41 -6.46 -10.87
C HIS A 49 -5.93 -6.85 -10.84
N ILE A 50 -5.29 -6.79 -12.00
CA ILE A 50 -3.85 -7.10 -12.15
C ILE A 50 -2.96 -6.24 -11.23
N MET A 51 -3.37 -5.00 -10.95
CA MET A 51 -2.65 -4.10 -10.03
C MET A 51 -2.70 -4.60 -8.59
N ASP A 52 -3.80 -5.23 -8.18
CA ASP A 52 -3.95 -5.79 -6.83
C ASP A 52 -2.98 -6.95 -6.65
N PHE A 53 -2.89 -7.83 -7.65
CA PHE A 53 -1.90 -8.91 -7.66
C PHE A 53 -0.46 -8.40 -7.66
N ALA A 54 -0.16 -7.34 -8.42
CA ALA A 54 1.16 -6.73 -8.42
C ALA A 54 1.53 -6.17 -7.04
N ALA A 55 0.60 -5.49 -6.37
CA ALA A 55 0.80 -4.98 -5.02
C ALA A 55 1.04 -6.11 -4.01
N ILE A 56 0.20 -7.15 -4.03
CA ILE A 56 0.34 -8.33 -3.16
C ILE A 56 1.70 -9.00 -3.36
N TYR A 57 2.07 -9.29 -4.62
CA TYR A 57 3.33 -9.95 -4.91
C TYR A 57 4.53 -9.08 -4.51
N TYR A 58 4.47 -7.77 -4.76
CA TYR A 58 5.53 -6.86 -4.36
C TYR A 58 5.71 -6.86 -2.83
N CYS A 59 4.61 -6.79 -2.07
CA CYS A 59 4.68 -6.95 -0.61
C CYS A 59 5.28 -8.30 -0.22
N LYS A 60 4.95 -9.39 -0.91
CA LYS A 60 5.54 -10.71 -0.65
C LYS A 60 7.05 -10.74 -0.88
N THR A 61 7.54 -10.14 -1.96
CA THR A 61 8.97 -10.18 -2.31
C THR A 61 9.82 -9.35 -1.35
N ILE A 62 9.31 -8.24 -0.84
CA ILE A 62 10.04 -7.39 0.11
C ILE A 62 9.73 -7.72 1.57
N ASN A 63 8.94 -8.76 1.85
CA ASN A 63 8.39 -9.05 3.18
C ASN A 63 7.71 -7.82 3.83
N GLY A 64 6.97 -7.08 3.00
CA GLY A 64 6.28 -5.85 3.37
C GLY A 64 4.88 -6.09 3.92
N CYS A 65 4.27 -5.00 4.38
CA CYS A 65 2.87 -4.98 4.80
C CYS A 65 2.02 -4.35 3.69
N LEU A 66 0.95 -5.02 3.28
CA LEU A 66 -0.08 -4.44 2.43
C LEU A 66 -1.07 -3.66 3.29
N VAL A 67 -1.47 -2.47 2.83
CA VAL A 67 -2.48 -1.63 3.48
C VAL A 67 -3.61 -1.42 2.52
N GLU A 68 -4.78 -1.96 2.82
CA GLU A 68 -5.88 -2.03 1.85
C GLU A 68 -7.24 -1.81 2.52
N ARG A 69 -8.17 -1.16 1.80
CA ARG A 69 -9.56 -0.95 2.24
C ARG A 69 -10.49 -2.06 1.79
N ASN A 70 -10.17 -2.73 0.68
CA ASN A 70 -10.96 -3.82 0.14
C ASN A 70 -10.61 -5.16 0.82
N ASP A 71 -11.57 -5.71 1.55
CA ASP A 71 -11.41 -6.98 2.29
C ASP A 71 -11.05 -8.16 1.38
N VAL A 72 -11.54 -8.20 0.14
CA VAL A 72 -11.25 -9.29 -0.81
C VAL A 72 -9.76 -9.30 -1.19
N ILE A 73 -9.17 -8.12 -1.38
CA ILE A 73 -7.73 -7.99 -1.68
C ILE A 73 -6.92 -8.38 -0.43
N LYS A 74 -7.35 -7.94 0.75
CA LYS A 74 -6.71 -8.26 2.05
C LYS A 74 -6.74 -9.77 2.34
N GLU A 75 -7.86 -10.44 2.09
CA GLU A 75 -7.99 -11.89 2.21
C GLU A 75 -7.04 -12.60 1.26
N CYS A 76 -7.05 -12.23 -0.03
CA CYS A 76 -6.14 -12.79 -1.03
C CYS A 76 -4.67 -12.61 -0.62
N ALA A 77 -4.29 -11.43 -0.11
CA ALA A 77 -2.94 -11.17 0.37
C ALA A 77 -2.56 -12.10 1.54
N SER A 78 -3.45 -12.21 2.52
CA SER A 78 -3.25 -13.01 3.74
C SER A 78 -3.12 -14.50 3.41
N THR A 79 -3.99 -15.04 2.54
CA THR A 79 -3.91 -16.44 2.07
C THR A 79 -2.61 -16.72 1.32
N ASN A 80 -1.99 -15.70 0.71
CA ASN A 80 -0.71 -15.81 0.02
C ASN A 80 0.51 -15.54 0.92
N GLY A 81 0.32 -15.41 2.23
CA GLY A 81 1.38 -15.21 3.21
C GLY A 81 1.90 -13.78 3.28
N VAL A 82 1.13 -12.80 2.82
CA VAL A 82 1.45 -11.36 2.95
C VAL A 82 0.69 -10.80 4.15
N ASN A 83 1.40 -10.09 5.03
CA ASN A 83 0.74 -9.35 6.10
C ASN A 83 -0.09 -8.23 5.50
N ALA A 84 -1.40 -8.22 5.73
CA ALA A 84 -2.31 -7.24 5.18
C ALA A 84 -3.17 -6.62 6.28
N LEU A 85 -3.14 -5.30 6.39
CA LEU A 85 -3.85 -4.52 7.38
C LEU A 85 -4.87 -3.60 6.71
N SER A 86 -5.98 -3.36 7.38
CA SER A 86 -6.92 -2.32 6.99
C SER A 86 -6.34 -0.94 7.31
N VAL A 87 -6.84 0.07 6.62
CA VAL A 87 -6.49 1.46 6.91
C VAL A 87 -6.79 1.81 8.38
N ASP A 88 -7.92 1.34 8.91
CA ASP A 88 -8.33 1.61 10.29
C ASP A 88 -7.43 0.93 11.32
N GLU A 89 -6.95 -0.28 11.03
CA GLU A 89 -5.99 -1.01 11.89
C GLU A 89 -4.68 -0.22 12.03
N ILE A 90 -4.18 0.33 10.92
CA ILE A 90 -2.94 1.11 10.92
C ILE A 90 -3.13 2.47 11.61
N LEU A 91 -4.21 3.19 11.28
CA LEU A 91 -4.49 4.48 11.92
C LEU A 91 -4.63 4.33 13.43
N SER A 92 -5.33 3.28 13.89
CA SER A 92 -5.48 2.97 15.31
C SER A 92 -4.15 2.67 15.99
N SER A 93 -3.26 1.94 15.30
CA SER A 93 -1.93 1.59 15.82
C SER A 93 -1.04 2.83 15.95
N ILE A 94 -1.01 3.69 14.92
CA ILE A 94 -0.25 4.95 14.93
C ILE A 94 -0.72 5.87 16.06
N VAL A 95 -2.04 5.99 16.27
CA VAL A 95 -2.60 6.83 17.34
C VAL A 95 -2.19 6.30 18.72
N LYS A 96 -2.22 4.98 18.93
CA LYS A 96 -1.79 4.35 20.19
C LYS A 96 -0.32 4.61 20.47
N GLU A 97 0.55 4.40 19.48
CA GLU A 97 1.99 4.63 19.62
C GLU A 97 2.29 6.10 19.93
N LYS A 98 1.61 7.03 19.24
CA LYS A 98 1.80 8.47 19.49
C LYS A 98 1.45 8.84 20.93
N LYS A 99 0.32 8.35 21.45
CA LYS A 99 -0.08 8.56 22.85
C LYS A 99 0.95 8.00 23.83
N TYR A 100 1.49 6.81 23.54
CA TYR A 100 2.52 6.20 24.38
C TYR A 100 3.82 7.02 24.40
N MET A 101 4.25 7.51 23.24
CA MET A 101 5.42 8.39 23.12
C MET A 101 5.22 9.74 23.82
N GLU A 102 4.02 10.30 23.77
CA GLU A 102 3.67 11.52 24.51
C GLU A 102 3.70 11.29 26.03
N PHE A 103 3.20 10.14 26.50
CA PHE A 103 3.28 9.75 27.90
C PHE A 103 4.73 9.60 28.38
N ILE A 104 5.59 8.91 27.62
CA ILE A 104 7.02 8.77 27.94
C ILE A 104 7.71 10.13 28.06
N LYS A 105 7.41 11.07 27.14
CA LYS A 105 8.00 12.41 27.17
C LYS A 105 7.57 13.28 28.35
N ALA A 106 6.46 12.93 29.00
CA ALA A 106 5.91 13.65 30.14
C ALA A 106 6.38 13.11 31.50
N LEU A 107 7.12 11.99 31.51
CA LEU A 107 7.82 11.43 32.67
C LEU A 107 9.23 12.02 32.79
#